data_AF-A0A2T4YJB7-F1
#
_entry.id   AF-A0A2T4YJB7-F1
#
_cell.length_a   1.000
_cell.length_b   1.000
_cell.length_c   1.000
_cell.angle_alpha   90.00
_cell.angle_beta   90.00
_cell.angle_gamma   90.00
#
_symmetry.space_group_name_H-M   'P 1'
#
loop_
_entity.id
_entity.type
_entity.pdbx_description
1 polymer ?
#
loop_
_entity_poly.entity_id
_entity_poly.type
_entity_poly.pdbx_seq_one_letter_code
_entity_poly.pdbx_strand_id
1 'polypeptide(L)'
;MRTIISFSVGAALALLAGSLATAQNIATGQDNYEAWPVLADPFPSTGGGGIMIHDYDPVVANGRCTTNFRAVEPNGTTYRNSIVFDAVETGGGILCTNGRWRSADGSATGTTPFRVFIKGGVKRGSGD
;
A
#
# COMPACT_ATOMS: atom_id res chain seq x y z
N MET A 1 20.96 76.72 26.29
CA MET A 1 21.02 75.26 26.04
C MET A 1 19.59 74.74 25.96
N ARG A 2 19.16 74.29 24.78
CA ARG A 2 17.82 73.74 24.52
C ARG A 2 17.98 72.25 24.22
N THR A 3 17.49 71.40 25.12
CA THR A 3 17.67 69.95 25.06
C THR A 3 16.51 69.30 24.31
N ILE A 4 16.88 68.78 23.14
CA ILE A 4 16.53 67.53 22.45
C ILE A 4 15.29 66.73 22.92
N ILE A 5 14.50 66.40 21.90
CA ILE A 5 13.32 65.52 21.81
C ILE A 5 13.69 64.05 22.04
N SER A 6 12.83 63.27 22.70
CA SER A 6 12.64 61.85 22.35
C SER A 6 11.26 61.33 22.78
N PHE A 7 10.46 60.94 21.78
CA PHE A 7 9.22 60.18 21.93
C PHE A 7 9.56 58.73 22.22
N SER A 8 8.96 58.14 23.25
CA SER A 8 9.10 56.71 23.55
C SER A 8 7.85 56.19 24.25
N VAL A 9 6.85 55.77 23.48
CA VAL A 9 5.88 54.76 23.94
C VAL A 9 5.62 53.84 22.76
N GLY A 10 6.51 52.86 22.60
CA GLY A 10 6.32 51.74 21.68
C GLY A 10 5.22 50.82 22.22
N ALA A 11 4.27 50.50 21.36
CA ALA A 11 3.13 49.64 21.63
C ALA A 11 3.56 48.26 22.17
N ALA A 12 2.88 47.81 23.23
CA ALA A 12 2.98 46.47 23.76
C ALA A 12 2.43 45.48 22.71
N LEU A 13 3.31 44.71 22.07
CA LEU A 13 2.94 43.61 21.18
C LEU A 13 2.67 42.38 22.05
N ALA A 14 1.40 41.98 22.13
CA ALA A 14 0.95 40.84 22.89
C ALA A 14 1.54 39.52 22.35
N LEU A 15 2.14 38.74 23.26
CA LEU A 15 2.51 37.34 23.07
C LEU A 15 1.25 36.49 22.90
N LEU A 16 0.97 36.02 21.69
CA LEU A 16 0.05 34.91 21.46
C LEU A 16 0.86 33.67 21.10
N ALA A 17 0.84 32.73 22.04
CA ALA A 17 1.52 31.45 21.99
C ALA A 17 1.18 30.68 20.71
N GLY A 18 2.21 30.38 19.92
CA GLY A 18 2.12 29.43 18.81
C GLY A 18 1.98 28.02 19.37
N SER A 19 0.78 27.46 19.30
CA SER A 19 0.55 26.04 19.49
C SER A 19 1.20 25.28 18.33
N LEU A 20 2.42 24.76 18.51
CA LEU A 20 2.95 23.74 17.63
C LEU A 20 2.07 22.49 17.79
N ALA A 21 1.12 22.31 16.88
CA ALA A 21 0.43 21.04 16.71
C ALA A 21 1.48 20.02 16.25
N THR A 22 1.98 19.21 17.17
CA THR A 22 2.69 17.99 16.83
C THR A 22 1.71 17.11 16.07
N ALA A 23 1.89 17.00 14.76
CA ALA A 23 1.25 15.97 13.97
C ALA A 23 1.68 14.62 14.56
N GLN A 24 0.78 14.03 15.37
CA GLN A 24 0.94 12.67 15.84
C GLN A 24 0.80 11.79 14.61
N ASN A 25 1.94 11.35 14.06
CA ASN A 25 1.96 10.19 13.18
C ASN A 25 1.42 9.02 14.01
N ILE A 26 0.12 8.77 13.88
CA ILE A 26 -0.48 7.51 14.31
C ILE A 26 0.14 6.47 13.38
N ALA A 27 1.26 5.90 13.82
CA ALA A 27 1.77 4.67 13.29
C ALA A 27 0.68 3.63 13.56
N THR A 28 -0.18 3.38 12.57
CA THR A 28 -0.96 2.16 12.52
C THR A 28 0.06 1.03 12.61
N GLY A 29 -0.10 0.15 13.61
CA GLY A 29 0.87 -0.88 13.96
C GLY A 29 1.53 -1.44 12.71
N GLN A 30 2.85 -1.31 12.63
CA GLN A 30 3.59 -1.74 11.45
C GLN A 30 3.41 -3.26 11.35
N ASP A 31 2.49 -3.70 10.50
CA ASP A 31 2.29 -5.09 10.17
C ASP A 31 3.67 -5.71 9.91
N ASN A 32 3.98 -6.82 10.59
CA ASN A 32 5.25 -7.51 10.40
C ASN A 32 5.21 -8.29 9.06
N TYR A 33 5.27 -7.56 7.95
CA TYR A 33 5.18 -8.10 6.60
C TYR A 33 6.26 -9.15 6.30
N GLU A 34 7.40 -9.09 6.99
CA GLU A 34 8.49 -10.06 6.83
C GLU A 34 8.16 -11.43 7.41
N ALA A 35 7.20 -11.51 8.35
CA ALA A 35 6.70 -12.76 8.90
C ALA A 35 5.66 -13.45 7.98
N TRP A 36 5.15 -12.76 6.96
CA TRP A 36 4.23 -13.37 6.00
C TRP A 36 4.92 -14.51 5.22
N PRO A 37 4.17 -15.55 4.84
CA PRO A 37 4.70 -16.62 4.01
C PRO A 37 5.33 -16.08 2.72
N VAL A 38 6.43 -16.70 2.29
CA VAL A 38 6.93 -16.47 0.93
C VAL A 38 5.84 -16.87 -0.05
N LEU A 39 5.62 -16.03 -1.06
CA LEU A 39 4.59 -16.24 -2.06
C LEU A 39 4.89 -17.54 -2.82
N ALA A 40 4.03 -18.54 -2.64
CA ALA A 40 4.12 -19.82 -3.32
C ALA A 40 3.36 -19.78 -4.65
N ASP A 41 3.73 -20.66 -5.58
CA ASP A 41 2.97 -20.93 -6.79
C ASP A 41 2.70 -22.46 -6.89
N PRO A 42 1.44 -22.90 -6.90
CA PRO A 42 0.23 -22.11 -6.72
C PRO A 42 -0.08 -21.77 -5.25
N PHE A 43 -1.06 -20.90 -5.03
CA PHE A 43 -1.67 -20.65 -3.71
C PHE A 43 -3.20 -20.57 -3.77
N PRO A 44 -3.93 -20.83 -2.67
CA PRO A 44 -5.39 -20.76 -2.65
C PRO A 44 -5.92 -19.34 -2.90
N SER A 45 -6.96 -19.22 -3.72
CA SER A 45 -7.67 -17.96 -3.93
C SER A 45 -8.34 -17.47 -2.64
N THR A 46 -8.27 -16.16 -2.37
CA THR A 46 -9.02 -15.52 -1.28
C THR A 46 -10.53 -15.53 -1.51
N GLY A 47 -10.99 -15.79 -2.74
CA GLY A 47 -12.41 -15.92 -3.08
C GLY A 47 -13.03 -17.27 -2.69
N GLY A 48 -12.23 -18.25 -2.25
CA GLY A 48 -12.70 -19.58 -1.88
C GLY A 48 -12.99 -20.50 -3.09
N GLY A 49 -13.85 -21.50 -2.89
CA GLY A 49 -14.29 -22.43 -3.95
C GLY A 49 -13.26 -23.46 -4.39
N GLY A 50 -12.14 -23.60 -3.67
CA GLY A 50 -11.04 -24.49 -4.06
C GLY A 50 -10.26 -24.00 -5.29
N ILE A 51 -10.45 -22.74 -5.70
CA ILE A 51 -9.73 -22.14 -6.81
C ILE A 51 -8.27 -21.91 -6.41
N MET A 52 -7.35 -22.35 -7.27
CA MET A 52 -5.92 -22.14 -7.12
C MET A 52 -5.43 -21.03 -8.04
N ILE A 53 -4.58 -20.15 -7.51
CA ILE A 53 -3.96 -19.05 -8.24
C ILE A 53 -2.57 -19.47 -8.67
N HIS A 54 -2.30 -19.35 -9.98
CA HIS A 54 -1.03 -19.72 -10.60
C HIS A 54 -0.37 -18.53 -11.31
N ASP A 55 0.95 -18.65 -11.53
CA ASP A 55 1.80 -17.72 -12.27
C ASP A 55 1.85 -16.31 -11.68
N TYR A 56 1.54 -16.19 -10.39
CA TYR A 56 1.37 -14.90 -9.73
C TYR A 56 2.72 -14.28 -9.39
N ASP A 57 3.21 -13.41 -10.28
CA ASP A 57 4.51 -12.75 -10.13
C ASP A 57 4.38 -11.22 -10.21
N PRO A 58 4.14 -10.52 -9.08
CA PRO A 58 4.01 -9.07 -9.06
C PRO A 58 5.30 -8.34 -9.41
N VAL A 59 5.19 -7.38 -10.33
CA VAL A 59 6.28 -6.50 -10.75
C VAL A 59 5.91 -5.06 -10.39
N VAL A 60 6.84 -4.35 -9.74
CA VAL A 60 6.66 -2.94 -9.36
C VAL A 60 7.18 -2.04 -10.47
N ALA A 61 6.33 -1.14 -10.97
CA ALA A 61 6.72 -0.10 -11.92
C ALA A 61 5.75 1.09 -11.82
N ASN A 62 6.26 2.32 -11.95
CA ASN A 62 5.46 3.54 -12.02
C ASN A 62 4.42 3.68 -10.87
N GLY A 63 4.82 3.37 -9.64
CA GLY A 63 3.95 3.47 -8.46
C GLY A 63 2.83 2.42 -8.37
N ARG A 64 2.92 1.33 -9.16
CA ARG A 64 1.95 0.24 -9.16
C ARG A 64 2.66 -1.11 -9.10
N CYS A 65 1.98 -2.12 -8.55
CA CYS A 65 2.36 -3.51 -8.76
C CYS A 65 1.38 -4.15 -9.75
N THR A 66 1.89 -4.82 -10.77
CA THR A 66 1.06 -5.52 -11.75
C THR A 66 1.45 -6.99 -11.84
N THR A 67 0.46 -7.84 -12.08
CA THR A 67 0.73 -9.23 -12.46
C THR A 67 -0.39 -9.81 -13.32
N ASN A 68 -0.05 -10.81 -14.11
CA ASN A 68 -1.01 -11.70 -14.75
C ASN A 68 -1.09 -12.97 -13.93
N PHE A 69 -2.25 -13.60 -13.90
CA PHE A 69 -2.41 -14.85 -13.17
C PHE A 69 -3.46 -15.74 -13.80
N ARG A 70 -3.42 -17.03 -13.45
CA ARG A 70 -4.50 -17.96 -13.75
C ARG A 70 -5.27 -18.30 -12.49
N ALA A 71 -6.60 -18.26 -12.57
CA ALA A 71 -7.48 -18.87 -11.59
C ALA A 71 -7.90 -20.23 -12.15
N VAL A 72 -7.54 -21.31 -11.46
CA VAL A 72 -7.81 -22.69 -11.88
C VAL A 72 -8.81 -23.30 -10.91
N GLU A 73 -9.97 -23.70 -11.42
CA GLU A 73 -10.99 -24.39 -10.66
C GLU A 73 -10.59 -25.84 -10.35
N PRO A 74 -11.22 -26.48 -9.34
CA PRO A 74 -10.99 -27.91 -9.05
C PRO A 74 -11.25 -28.86 -10.23
N ASN A 75 -12.11 -28.47 -11.17
CA ASN A 75 -12.41 -29.24 -12.39
C ASN A 75 -11.38 -29.04 -13.53
N GLY A 76 -10.37 -28.19 -13.33
CA GLY A 76 -9.34 -27.85 -14.31
C GLY A 76 -9.66 -26.65 -15.23
N THR A 77 -10.87 -26.09 -15.15
CA THR A 77 -11.23 -24.87 -15.88
C THR A 77 -10.30 -23.74 -15.48
N THR A 78 -9.76 -23.03 -16.47
CA THR A 78 -8.71 -22.03 -16.27
C THR A 78 -9.14 -20.68 -16.81
N TYR A 79 -9.10 -19.67 -15.95
CA TYR A 79 -9.36 -18.27 -16.31
C TYR A 79 -8.06 -17.46 -16.28
N ARG A 80 -7.79 -16.72 -17.35
CA ARG A 80 -6.66 -15.79 -17.40
C ARG A 80 -7.09 -14.42 -16.93
N ASN A 81 -6.32 -13.83 -16.04
CA ASN A 81 -6.63 -12.56 -15.40
C ASN A 81 -5.40 -11.66 -15.34
N SER A 82 -5.64 -10.38 -15.10
CA SER A 82 -4.63 -9.39 -14.76
C SER A 82 -5.08 -8.63 -13.52
N ILE A 83 -4.13 -8.20 -12.69
CA ILE A 83 -4.40 -7.43 -11.48
C ILE A 83 -3.41 -6.27 -11.37
N VAL A 84 -3.93 -5.16 -10.84
CA VAL A 84 -3.16 -3.96 -10.52
C VAL A 84 -3.37 -3.63 -9.05
N PHE A 85 -2.27 -3.40 -8.34
CA PHE A 85 -2.21 -2.90 -6.99
C PHE A 85 -1.67 -1.48 -6.95
N ASP A 86 -1.98 -0.80 -5.86
CA ASP A 86 -1.22 0.38 -5.43
C ASP A 86 0.11 -0.11 -4.85
N ALA A 87 1.21 0.56 -5.18
CA ALA A 87 2.52 0.29 -4.59
C ALA A 87 2.83 1.35 -3.52
N VAL A 88 2.93 0.92 -2.26
CA VAL A 88 3.18 1.80 -1.12
C VAL A 88 4.55 1.45 -0.51
N GLU A 89 5.43 2.43 -0.40
CA GLU A 89 6.71 2.26 0.28
C GLU A 89 6.49 2.09 1.80
N THR A 90 7.03 1.02 2.39
CA THR A 90 6.92 0.76 3.83
C THR A 90 7.94 -0.28 4.30
N GLY A 91 8.44 -0.16 5.53
CA GLY A 91 9.33 -1.17 6.13
C GLY A 91 10.62 -1.48 5.34
N GLY A 92 11.07 -0.54 4.50
CA GLY A 92 12.21 -0.75 3.59
C GLY A 92 11.91 -1.67 2.39
N GLY A 93 10.63 -1.88 2.07
CA GLY A 93 10.15 -2.60 0.89
C GLY A 93 8.93 -1.92 0.26
N ILE A 94 8.23 -2.65 -0.60
CA ILE A 94 7.00 -2.20 -1.26
C ILE A 94 5.84 -3.10 -0.84
N LEU A 95 4.78 -2.50 -0.33
CA LEU A 95 3.49 -3.15 -0.12
C LEU A 95 2.59 -2.91 -1.33
N CYS A 96 2.25 -3.98 -2.03
CA CYS A 96 1.22 -4.05 -3.06
C CYS A 96 -0.14 -4.28 -2.38
N THR A 97 -1.03 -3.29 -2.45
CA THR A 97 -2.33 -3.31 -1.76
C THR A 97 -3.47 -2.78 -2.65
N ASN A 98 -4.71 -2.88 -2.18
CA ASN A 98 -5.93 -2.48 -2.90
C ASN A 98 -6.06 -3.12 -4.29
N GLY A 99 -5.82 -4.43 -4.38
CA GLY A 99 -5.78 -5.15 -5.66
C GLY A 99 -7.10 -5.08 -6.43
N ARG A 100 -7.03 -4.71 -7.71
CA ARG A 100 -8.15 -4.68 -8.65
C ARG A 100 -7.83 -5.55 -9.85
N TRP A 101 -8.64 -6.57 -10.07
CA TRP A 101 -8.42 -7.55 -11.13
C TRP A 101 -9.50 -7.50 -12.19
N ARG A 102 -9.15 -8.02 -13.37
CA ARG A 102 -10.05 -8.22 -14.50
C ARG A 102 -9.69 -9.50 -15.25
N SER A 103 -10.69 -10.15 -15.80
CA SER A 103 -10.49 -11.24 -16.74
C SER A 103 -9.89 -10.73 -18.05
N ALA A 104 -9.10 -11.59 -18.69
CA ALA A 104 -8.44 -11.25 -19.96
C ALA A 104 -9.44 -11.04 -21.11
N ASP A 105 -10.57 -11.75 -21.08
CA ASP A 105 -11.68 -11.62 -22.03
C ASP A 105 -12.62 -10.43 -21.72
N GLY A 106 -12.40 -9.72 -20.61
CA GLY A 106 -13.22 -8.57 -20.19
C GLY A 106 -14.60 -8.93 -19.63
N SER A 107 -14.93 -10.21 -19.44
CA SER A 107 -16.22 -10.65 -18.91
C SER A 107 -16.42 -10.38 -17.41
N ALA A 108 -15.34 -10.24 -16.64
CA ALA A 108 -15.39 -10.08 -15.19
C ALA A 108 -14.34 -9.10 -14.65
N THR A 109 -14.68 -8.44 -13.55
CA THR A 109 -13.77 -7.59 -12.75
C THR A 109 -14.04 -7.79 -11.27
N GLY A 110 -13.09 -7.41 -10.43
CA GLY A 110 -13.27 -7.43 -8.99
C GLY A 110 -12.11 -6.83 -8.23
N THR A 111 -12.17 -6.98 -6.91
CA THR A 111 -11.09 -6.63 -5.99
C THR A 111 -10.64 -7.86 -5.21
N THR A 112 -9.50 -7.75 -4.53
CA THR A 112 -9.02 -8.79 -3.61
C THR A 112 -8.46 -8.16 -2.34
N PRO A 113 -8.67 -8.78 -1.17
CA PRO A 113 -7.94 -8.41 0.05
C PRO A 113 -6.49 -8.88 0.03
N PHE A 114 -6.09 -9.74 -0.91
CA PHE A 114 -4.73 -10.27 -0.99
C PHE A 114 -3.71 -9.15 -1.16
N ARG A 115 -2.70 -9.13 -0.28
CA ARG A 115 -1.60 -8.16 -0.27
C ARG A 115 -0.29 -8.87 -0.55
N VAL A 116 0.65 -8.15 -1.18
CA VAL A 116 2.01 -8.66 -1.43
C VAL A 116 3.04 -7.67 -0.92
N PHE A 117 3.96 -8.14 -0.09
CA PHE A 117 5.12 -7.37 0.34
C PHE A 117 6.38 -7.82 -0.41
N ILE A 118 7.12 -6.86 -0.97
CA ILE A 118 8.31 -7.12 -1.79
C ILE A 118 9.51 -6.39 -1.16
N LYS A 119 10.54 -7.16 -0.77
CA LYS A 119 11.77 -6.61 -0.20
C LYS A 119 12.96 -7.49 -0.56
N GLY A 120 14.03 -6.88 -1.06
CA GLY A 120 15.27 -7.60 -1.42
C GLY A 120 15.04 -8.74 -2.44
N GLY A 121 14.09 -8.57 -3.36
CA GLY A 121 13.71 -9.60 -4.34
C GLY A 121 12.78 -10.70 -3.82
N VAL A 122 12.54 -10.77 -2.51
CA VAL A 122 11.60 -11.73 -1.91
C VAL A 122 10.19 -11.16 -1.95
N LYS A 123 9.23 -11.97 -2.41
CA LYS A 123 7.80 -11.65 -2.45
C LYS A 123 7.08 -12.49 -1.39
N ARG A 124 6.29 -11.84 -0.54
CA ARG A 124 5.52 -12.48 0.53
C ARG A 124 4.06 -12.09 0.39
N GLY A 125 3.14 -13.03 0.57
CA GLY A 125 1.71 -12.82 0.35
C GLY A 125 0.87 -13.13 1.57
N SER A 126 -0.19 -12.35 1.79
CA SER A 126 -1.21 -12.65 2.80
C SER A 126 -2.59 -12.25 2.26
N GLY A 127 -3.59 -13.11 2.52
CA GLY A 127 -5.00 -12.86 2.23
C GLY A 127 -5.79 -12.33 3.42
N ASP A 128 -5.10 -11.99 4.52
CA ASP A 128 -5.68 -11.56 5.80
C ASP A 128 -6.09 -10.08 5.81
#